data_AF-A0A3M6ZAM1-F1
#
_entry.id   AF-A0A3M6ZAM1-F1
#
_cell.length_a   1.000
_cell.length_b   1.000
_cell.length_c   1.000
_cell.angle_alpha   90.00
_cell.angle_beta   90.00
_cell.angle_gamma   90.00
#
_symmetry.space_group_name_H-M   'P 1'
#
loop_
_entity.id
_entity.type
_entity.pdbx_description
1 polymer ?
#
loop_
_entity_poly.entity_id
_entity_poly.type
_entity_poly.pdbx_seq_one_letter_code
_entity_poly.pdbx_strand_id
1 'polypeptide(L)'
;MVQPLTLVVLTMATTNPANLPGTPVDPAQAQGAQIPLQSFRIPDFPNEARGLKALTLTCDIKVDEYQSLLSQNYTVPALPTGIESLTLELFSLGYPPGFLDELAKKLPNLKSVVVYSQLFAGITNESQKDAVEFFKRLPMLRALHFLDVFAKPGFFKDAAPWLKYNTSETPGEARRGLMFVEVNYTFRHEDEDFMGKIQATELPLLVGPGLISVSFNVSPPEKTEDDEQDPSTLQEAGSKEGVMAFNKTLSADLEDALTDEESYPRGLRALNSTLYTMTLEQLTKTLKTQKNLLVLNTTLEVGPGEATKKQLMKALESCKSVEQVEVVANPSLEFFMAVQNPRSGVLAQTFPAESDMQALTKECPKLSSFKVSILRTTTFGGVEWEKKEGKWVGGVKEGKASVTAETTS
;
A
#
# COMPACT_ATOMS: atom_id res chain seq x y z
N MET A 1 -37.17 3.47 18.64
CA MET A 1 -36.94 4.86 18.19
C MET A 1 -35.80 4.81 17.20
N VAL A 2 -36.03 5.24 15.97
CA VAL A 2 -35.05 5.22 14.89
C VAL A 2 -34.12 6.42 15.09
N GLN A 3 -32.82 6.17 15.25
CA GLN A 3 -31.81 7.22 15.37
C GLN A 3 -31.60 7.85 13.97
N PRO A 4 -31.61 9.18 13.81
CA PRO A 4 -31.44 9.81 12.49
C PRO A 4 -30.01 9.60 11.96
N LEU A 5 -29.90 9.28 10.67
CA LEU A 5 -28.63 9.09 9.94
C LEU A 5 -27.92 10.44 9.79
N THR A 6 -26.74 10.59 10.40
CA THR A 6 -25.88 11.78 10.24
C THR A 6 -24.88 11.53 9.10
N LEU A 7 -24.96 12.32 8.03
CA LEU A 7 -24.04 12.27 6.88
C LEU A 7 -23.02 13.41 6.99
N VAL A 8 -21.71 13.10 6.93
CA VAL A 8 -20.61 14.03 7.17
C VAL A 8 -19.50 13.85 6.12
N VAL A 9 -18.79 14.94 5.74
CA VAL A 9 -17.68 14.95 4.77
C VAL A 9 -16.33 15.23 5.47
N LEU A 10 -15.42 14.24 5.36
CA LEU A 10 -13.96 14.18 5.58
C LEU A 10 -13.22 15.30 6.35
N THR A 11 -12.56 14.89 7.46
CA THR A 11 -11.09 14.71 7.62
C THR A 11 -10.81 13.87 8.87
N MET A 12 -10.12 12.72 8.74
CA MET A 12 -9.73 11.76 9.80
C MET A 12 -10.87 10.87 10.35
N ALA A 13 -10.52 9.60 10.59
CA ALA A 13 -11.37 8.60 11.21
C ALA A 13 -11.51 8.88 12.71
N THR A 14 -12.74 8.97 13.20
CA THR A 14 -13.03 8.97 14.64
C THR A 14 -13.95 7.80 14.95
N THR A 15 -13.69 7.10 16.06
CA THR A 15 -14.49 5.99 16.56
C THR A 15 -15.70 6.44 17.37
N ASN A 16 -15.86 7.74 17.63
CA ASN A 16 -17.00 8.28 18.36
C ASN A 16 -17.97 9.03 17.41
N PRO A 17 -19.24 8.60 17.25
CA PRO A 17 -20.22 9.30 16.41
C PRO A 17 -20.48 10.75 16.85
N ALA A 18 -20.14 11.13 18.10
CA ALA A 18 -20.20 12.51 18.57
C ALA A 18 -19.05 13.41 18.05
N ASN A 19 -17.99 12.81 17.50
CA ASN A 19 -16.77 13.51 17.06
C ASN A 19 -16.61 13.51 15.53
N LEU A 20 -17.62 13.09 14.75
CA LEU A 20 -17.53 13.11 13.29
C LEU A 20 -17.22 14.56 12.82
N PRO A 21 -16.16 14.78 12.04
CA PRO A 21 -15.69 16.10 11.68
C PRO A 21 -16.63 16.75 10.67
N GLY A 22 -17.48 17.69 11.11
CA GLY A 22 -18.27 18.53 10.23
C GLY A 22 -19.71 18.74 10.66
N THR A 23 -20.37 19.76 10.10
CA THR A 23 -21.81 19.94 10.28
C THR A 23 -22.58 18.90 9.46
N PRO A 24 -23.68 18.33 9.99
CA PRO A 24 -24.52 17.39 9.22
C PRO A 24 -24.95 18.02 7.89
N VAL A 25 -24.67 17.34 6.79
CA VAL A 25 -25.03 17.80 5.43
C VAL A 25 -26.42 17.27 5.08
N ASP A 26 -27.21 18.08 4.37
CA ASP A 26 -28.47 17.61 3.79
C ASP A 26 -28.22 16.35 2.94
N PRO A 27 -28.92 15.23 3.20
CA PRO A 27 -28.77 13.99 2.42
C PRO A 27 -28.91 14.17 0.91
N ALA A 28 -29.70 15.14 0.44
CA ALA A 28 -29.86 15.43 -0.98
C ALA A 28 -28.59 16.04 -1.63
N GLN A 29 -27.68 16.60 -0.83
CA GLN A 29 -26.42 17.21 -1.27
C GLN A 29 -25.20 16.32 -0.98
N ALA A 30 -25.37 15.25 -0.21
CA ALA A 30 -24.28 14.39 0.21
C ALA A 30 -23.71 13.55 -0.95
N GLN A 31 -22.38 13.61 -1.12
CA GLN A 31 -21.64 12.77 -2.08
C GLN A 31 -21.00 11.53 -1.43
N GLY A 32 -20.83 11.55 -0.10
CA GLY A 32 -20.27 10.47 0.69
C GLY A 32 -21.02 10.26 2.01
N ALA A 33 -20.98 9.04 2.53
CA ALA A 33 -21.54 8.66 3.82
C ALA A 33 -20.50 7.88 4.62
N GLN A 34 -20.39 8.15 5.92
CA GLN A 34 -19.59 7.36 6.85
C GLN A 34 -20.50 6.87 7.97
N ILE A 35 -20.49 5.57 8.20
CA ILE A 35 -21.40 4.92 9.14
C ILE A 35 -20.58 4.05 10.10
N PRO A 36 -20.49 4.43 11.39
CA PRO A 36 -19.98 3.55 12.41
C PRO A 36 -20.98 2.42 12.68
N LEU A 37 -20.47 1.19 12.76
CA LEU A 37 -21.26 -0.02 12.93
C LEU A 37 -20.92 -0.69 14.25
N GLN A 38 -21.88 -0.66 15.19
CA GLN A 38 -21.80 -1.38 16.48
C GLN A 38 -22.23 -2.85 16.35
N SER A 39 -22.68 -3.26 15.17
CA SER A 39 -22.99 -4.64 14.79
C SER A 39 -22.96 -4.75 13.26
N PHE A 40 -23.09 -5.96 12.72
CA PHE A 40 -23.16 -6.18 11.26
C PHE A 40 -24.54 -5.83 10.67
N ARG A 41 -25.10 -4.69 11.05
CA ARG A 41 -26.41 -4.18 10.59
C ARG A 41 -26.22 -2.79 10.01
N ILE A 42 -26.24 -2.70 8.69
CA ILE A 42 -26.21 -1.41 7.99
C ILE A 42 -27.60 -0.77 8.08
N PRO A 43 -27.72 0.52 8.45
CA PRO A 43 -29.01 1.19 8.54
C PRO A 43 -29.60 1.48 7.15
N ASP A 44 -30.92 1.63 7.08
CA ASP A 44 -31.60 2.04 5.86
C ASP A 44 -31.18 3.46 5.44
N PHE A 45 -31.04 3.67 4.12
CA PHE A 45 -30.75 4.97 3.55
C PHE A 45 -32.05 5.71 3.21
N PRO A 46 -32.15 7.02 3.51
CA PRO A 46 -33.27 7.83 3.06
C PRO A 46 -33.29 7.93 1.53
N ASN A 47 -34.47 8.13 0.94
CA ASN A 47 -34.63 8.22 -0.52
C ASN A 47 -33.84 9.39 -1.13
N GLU A 48 -33.61 10.43 -0.35
CA GLU A 48 -32.88 11.64 -0.68
C GLU A 48 -31.38 11.33 -0.91
N ALA A 49 -30.84 10.27 -0.31
CA ALA A 49 -29.45 9.84 -0.46
C ALA A 49 -29.17 9.04 -1.75
N ARG A 50 -30.10 9.01 -2.72
CA ARG A 50 -29.91 8.32 -4.02
C ARG A 50 -28.69 8.81 -4.82
N GLY A 51 -28.27 10.06 -4.58
CA GLY A 51 -27.12 10.67 -5.24
C GLY A 51 -25.75 10.23 -4.71
N LEU A 52 -25.71 9.44 -3.64
CA LEU A 52 -24.48 9.07 -2.94
C LEU A 52 -23.48 8.33 -3.85
N LYS A 53 -22.21 8.74 -3.78
CA LYS A 53 -21.11 8.17 -4.60
C LYS A 53 -20.09 7.37 -3.79
N ALA A 54 -19.93 7.67 -2.51
CA ALA A 54 -18.99 6.98 -1.63
C ALA A 54 -19.66 6.51 -0.34
N LEU A 55 -19.27 5.34 0.14
CA LEU A 55 -19.71 4.78 1.41
C LEU A 55 -18.50 4.29 2.21
N THR A 56 -18.36 4.76 3.44
CA THR A 56 -17.41 4.26 4.44
C THR A 56 -18.18 3.56 5.55
N LEU A 57 -17.83 2.30 5.82
CA LEU A 57 -18.31 1.56 6.98
C LEU A 57 -17.14 1.39 7.93
N THR A 58 -17.28 1.92 9.14
CA THR A 58 -16.25 1.84 10.18
C THR A 58 -16.75 0.92 11.28
N CYS A 59 -15.95 -0.07 11.69
CA CYS A 59 -16.30 -0.94 12.80
C CYS A 59 -16.20 -0.17 14.13
N ASP A 60 -17.30 -0.14 14.89
CA ASP A 60 -17.40 0.37 16.27
C ASP A 60 -17.90 -0.75 17.20
N ILE A 61 -17.44 -1.97 16.94
CA ILE A 61 -17.75 -3.16 17.74
C ILE A 61 -16.68 -3.30 18.81
N LYS A 62 -17.09 -3.48 20.07
CA LYS A 62 -16.15 -3.77 21.16
C LYS A 62 -15.53 -5.15 20.98
N VAL A 63 -14.23 -5.25 21.27
CA VAL A 63 -13.42 -6.46 21.04
C VAL A 63 -13.99 -7.70 21.75
N ASP A 64 -14.52 -7.53 22.97
CA ASP A 64 -15.12 -8.59 23.78
C ASP A 64 -16.48 -9.08 23.25
N GLU A 65 -17.20 -8.25 22.50
CA GLU A 65 -18.48 -8.57 21.88
C GLU A 65 -18.32 -9.16 20.47
N TYR A 66 -17.21 -8.85 19.78
CA TYR A 66 -16.98 -9.11 18.36
C TYR A 66 -17.20 -10.57 17.97
N GLN A 67 -16.58 -11.50 18.70
CA GLN A 67 -16.65 -12.94 18.39
C GLN A 67 -18.10 -13.46 18.42
N SER A 68 -18.92 -12.94 19.33
CA SER A 68 -20.32 -13.32 19.44
C SER A 68 -21.14 -12.81 18.23
N LEU A 69 -20.84 -11.60 17.76
CA LEU A 69 -21.52 -10.95 16.64
C LEU A 69 -21.21 -11.61 15.29
N LEU A 70 -20.02 -12.20 15.13
CA LEU A 70 -19.66 -12.98 13.93
C LEU A 70 -20.58 -14.19 13.69
N SER A 71 -21.24 -14.69 14.74
CA SER A 71 -22.16 -15.82 14.68
C SER A 71 -23.63 -15.39 14.62
N GLN A 72 -23.92 -14.09 14.67
CA GLN A 72 -25.28 -13.55 14.62
C GLN A 72 -25.69 -13.19 13.18
N ASN A 73 -27.00 -13.03 12.98
CA ASN A 73 -27.53 -12.55 11.71
C ASN A 73 -27.12 -11.10 11.43
N TYR A 74 -26.69 -10.85 10.20
CA TYR A 74 -26.39 -9.52 9.69
C TYR A 74 -27.57 -8.91 8.93
N THR A 75 -27.48 -7.63 8.56
CA THR A 75 -28.46 -6.97 7.70
C THR A 75 -27.76 -5.99 6.76
N VAL A 76 -28.01 -6.15 5.46
CA VAL A 76 -27.58 -5.23 4.40
C VAL A 76 -28.84 -4.77 3.67
N PRO A 77 -29.31 -3.53 3.88
CA PRO A 77 -30.54 -3.03 3.27
C PRO A 77 -30.32 -2.68 1.78
N ALA A 78 -31.34 -2.13 1.13
CA ALA A 78 -31.12 -1.53 -0.18
C ALA A 78 -30.18 -0.33 -0.05
N LEU A 79 -29.08 -0.33 -0.82
CA LEU A 79 -28.10 0.75 -0.84
C LEU A 79 -28.27 1.60 -2.10
N PRO A 80 -27.93 2.90 -2.06
CA PRO A 80 -27.91 3.73 -3.27
C PRO A 80 -27.05 3.12 -4.37
N THR A 81 -27.66 2.76 -5.50
CA THR A 81 -26.94 2.12 -6.62
C THR A 81 -25.90 3.03 -7.28
N GLY A 82 -25.93 4.32 -6.97
CA GLY A 82 -24.97 5.32 -7.46
C GLY A 82 -23.59 5.24 -6.80
N ILE A 83 -23.42 4.46 -5.73
CA ILE A 83 -22.15 4.29 -5.02
C ILE A 83 -21.13 3.60 -5.93
N GLU A 84 -19.97 4.24 -6.06
CA GLU A 84 -18.85 3.80 -6.89
C GLU A 84 -17.58 3.55 -6.06
N SER A 85 -17.53 4.04 -4.81
CA SER A 85 -16.41 3.85 -3.88
C SER A 85 -16.90 3.29 -2.55
N LEU A 86 -16.27 2.22 -2.08
CA LEU A 86 -16.53 1.61 -0.78
C LEU A 86 -15.25 1.61 0.05
N THR A 87 -15.35 2.04 1.29
CA THR A 87 -14.29 1.95 2.28
C THR A 87 -14.77 1.13 3.48
N LEU A 88 -13.97 0.13 3.88
CA LEU A 88 -14.26 -0.75 5.00
C LEU A 88 -13.09 -0.66 5.99
N GLU A 89 -13.37 -0.28 7.23
CA GLU A 89 -12.31 0.09 8.18
C GLU A 89 -12.52 -0.57 9.54
N LEU A 90 -11.41 -0.98 10.17
CA LEU A 90 -11.30 -1.40 11.57
C LEU A 90 -12.04 -2.71 11.92
N PHE A 91 -12.44 -3.53 10.94
CA PHE A 91 -13.08 -4.82 11.19
C PHE A 91 -12.08 -5.89 11.66
N SER A 92 -11.60 -5.78 12.90
CA SER A 92 -10.43 -6.51 13.42
C SER A 92 -10.45 -8.02 13.18
N LEU A 93 -11.62 -8.66 13.24
CA LEU A 93 -11.79 -10.11 13.06
C LEU A 93 -12.53 -10.50 11.76
N GLY A 94 -12.75 -9.55 10.85
CA GLY A 94 -13.49 -9.76 9.61
C GLY A 94 -15.00 -9.71 9.78
N TYR A 95 -15.73 -10.51 9.00
CA TYR A 95 -17.19 -10.40 8.85
C TYR A 95 -17.90 -11.74 9.08
N PRO A 96 -19.20 -11.72 9.49
CA PRO A 96 -20.04 -12.90 9.45
C PRO A 96 -20.10 -13.45 8.02
N PRO A 97 -19.99 -14.78 7.83
CA PRO A 97 -20.06 -15.37 6.50
C PRO A 97 -21.34 -14.97 5.74
N GLY A 98 -21.16 -14.44 4.53
CA GLY A 98 -22.22 -13.99 3.62
C GLY A 98 -22.45 -12.47 3.65
N PHE A 99 -21.91 -11.75 4.64
CA PHE A 99 -22.07 -10.31 4.74
C PHE A 99 -21.43 -9.58 3.55
N LEU A 100 -20.22 -9.98 3.15
CA LEU A 100 -19.53 -9.33 2.05
C LEU A 100 -20.22 -9.66 0.71
N ASP A 101 -20.59 -10.91 0.47
CA ASP A 101 -21.37 -11.32 -0.70
C ASP A 101 -22.64 -10.49 -0.86
N GLU A 102 -23.42 -10.32 0.22
CA GLU A 102 -24.66 -9.53 0.19
C GLU A 102 -24.37 -8.04 -0.02
N LEU A 103 -23.33 -7.49 0.61
CA LEU A 103 -22.90 -6.11 0.41
C LEU A 103 -22.56 -5.82 -1.06
N ALA A 104 -21.80 -6.71 -1.71
CA ALA A 104 -21.46 -6.56 -3.12
C ALA A 104 -22.70 -6.59 -4.04
N LYS A 105 -23.70 -7.42 -3.74
CA LYS A 105 -24.97 -7.45 -4.51
C LYS A 105 -25.71 -6.12 -4.47
N LYS A 106 -25.62 -5.37 -3.36
CA LYS A 106 -26.27 -4.06 -3.22
C LYS A 106 -25.45 -2.91 -3.83
N LEU A 107 -24.20 -3.16 -4.21
CA LEU A 107 -23.28 -2.16 -4.74
C LEU A 107 -22.74 -2.55 -6.13
N PRO A 108 -23.61 -2.68 -7.15
CA PRO A 108 -23.23 -3.23 -8.45
C PRO A 108 -22.26 -2.36 -9.27
N ASN A 109 -22.10 -1.09 -8.90
CA ASN A 109 -21.34 -0.09 -9.66
C ASN A 109 -19.98 0.26 -9.01
N LEU A 110 -19.50 -0.54 -8.05
CA LEU A 110 -18.20 -0.26 -7.41
C LEU A 110 -17.05 -0.27 -8.42
N LYS A 111 -16.24 0.77 -8.34
CA LYS A 111 -15.01 0.98 -9.10
C LYS A 111 -13.79 1.05 -8.18
N SER A 112 -13.98 1.43 -6.92
CA SER A 112 -12.91 1.53 -5.92
C SER A 112 -13.32 0.85 -4.62
N VAL A 113 -12.41 0.07 -4.05
CA VAL A 113 -12.54 -0.52 -2.71
C VAL A 113 -11.28 -0.22 -1.90
N VAL A 114 -11.48 0.33 -0.71
CA VAL A 114 -10.43 0.52 0.30
C VAL A 114 -10.77 -0.34 1.51
N VAL A 115 -9.80 -1.10 1.99
CA VAL A 115 -9.91 -1.97 3.14
C VAL A 115 -8.78 -1.58 4.10
N TYR A 116 -9.13 -1.19 5.31
CA TYR A 116 -8.18 -0.62 6.27
C TYR A 116 -8.21 -1.34 7.63
N SER A 117 -7.02 -1.69 8.12
CA SER A 117 -6.70 -2.23 9.46
C SER A 117 -7.65 -3.34 9.92
N GLN A 118 -7.58 -4.48 9.24
CA GLN A 118 -8.50 -5.59 9.49
C GLN A 118 -8.01 -6.95 8.97
N LEU A 119 -8.63 -8.02 9.49
CA LEU A 119 -8.54 -9.36 8.92
C LEU A 119 -9.68 -9.59 7.92
N PHE A 120 -9.54 -9.03 6.70
CA PHE A 120 -10.64 -8.91 5.72
C PHE A 120 -11.34 -10.24 5.40
N ALA A 121 -10.57 -11.31 5.21
CA ALA A 121 -11.10 -12.64 4.89
C ALA A 121 -11.56 -13.43 6.14
N GLY A 122 -11.49 -12.84 7.32
CA GLY A 122 -11.79 -13.50 8.60
C GLY A 122 -10.87 -14.68 8.93
N ILE A 123 -11.23 -15.43 9.97
CA ILE A 123 -10.45 -16.58 10.48
C ILE A 123 -10.95 -17.95 9.98
N THR A 124 -12.16 -18.01 9.41
CA THR A 124 -12.81 -19.25 8.96
C THR A 124 -12.72 -19.44 7.45
N ASN A 125 -12.93 -20.67 6.97
CA ASN A 125 -12.94 -20.95 5.53
C ASN A 125 -14.18 -20.34 4.86
N GLU A 126 -15.29 -20.24 5.59
CA GLU A 126 -16.54 -19.65 5.12
C GLU A 126 -16.39 -18.14 4.92
N SER A 127 -15.78 -17.42 5.86
CA SER A 127 -15.47 -15.99 5.71
C SER A 127 -14.50 -15.74 4.55
N GLN A 128 -13.50 -16.62 4.37
CA GLN A 128 -12.57 -16.51 3.24
C GLN A 128 -13.27 -16.67 1.89
N LYS A 129 -14.18 -17.65 1.77
CA LYS A 129 -14.99 -17.85 0.55
C LYS A 129 -15.91 -16.66 0.29
N ASP A 130 -16.52 -16.10 1.33
CA ASP A 130 -17.37 -14.91 1.25
C ASP A 130 -16.59 -13.70 0.71
N ALA A 131 -15.37 -13.47 1.22
CA ALA A 131 -14.49 -12.42 0.76
C ALA A 131 -14.04 -12.60 -0.71
N VAL A 132 -13.90 -13.83 -1.19
CA VAL A 132 -13.64 -14.11 -2.61
C VAL A 132 -14.88 -13.84 -3.46
N GLU A 133 -16.07 -14.26 -3.01
CA GLU A 133 -17.32 -14.02 -3.73
C GLU A 133 -17.64 -12.52 -3.83
N PHE A 134 -17.27 -11.73 -2.82
CA PHE A 134 -17.31 -10.25 -2.88
C PHE A 134 -16.63 -9.73 -4.15
N PHE A 135 -15.36 -10.06 -4.39
CA PHE A 135 -14.65 -9.59 -5.59
C PHE A 135 -15.19 -10.17 -6.88
N LYS A 136 -15.67 -11.42 -6.86
CA LYS A 136 -16.31 -12.04 -8.02
C LYS A 136 -17.52 -11.24 -8.50
N ARG A 137 -18.26 -10.60 -7.60
CA ARG A 137 -19.43 -9.75 -7.90
C ARG A 137 -19.10 -8.33 -8.37
N LEU A 138 -17.83 -7.93 -8.40
CA LEU A 138 -17.41 -6.58 -8.76
C LEU A 138 -16.67 -6.54 -10.11
N PRO A 139 -17.31 -6.85 -11.24
CA PRO A 139 -16.64 -6.90 -12.55
C PRO A 139 -16.12 -5.54 -13.05
N MET A 140 -16.62 -4.46 -12.45
CA MET A 140 -16.28 -3.07 -12.76
C MET A 140 -15.19 -2.49 -11.85
N LEU A 141 -14.67 -3.26 -10.89
CA LEU A 141 -13.63 -2.79 -9.97
C LEU A 141 -12.35 -2.41 -10.73
N ARG A 142 -11.79 -1.25 -10.40
CA ARG A 142 -10.58 -0.68 -11.02
C ARG A 142 -9.50 -0.30 -10.01
N ALA A 143 -9.86 -0.02 -8.77
CA ALA A 143 -8.91 0.31 -7.72
C ALA A 143 -9.18 -0.54 -6.47
N LEU A 144 -8.11 -1.07 -5.90
CA LEU A 144 -8.15 -1.87 -4.67
C LEU A 144 -6.98 -1.48 -3.77
N HIS A 145 -7.30 -1.06 -2.55
CA HIS A 145 -6.33 -0.65 -1.54
C HIS A 145 -6.51 -1.50 -0.29
N PHE A 146 -5.46 -2.22 0.10
CA PHE A 146 -5.34 -2.98 1.34
C PHE A 146 -4.33 -2.28 2.22
N LEU A 147 -4.80 -1.60 3.25
CA LEU A 147 -4.00 -0.78 4.16
C LEU A 147 -4.00 -1.48 5.53
N ASP A 148 -2.88 -2.04 5.96
CA ASP A 148 -2.76 -2.87 7.16
C ASP A 148 -3.76 -4.04 7.20
N VAL A 149 -3.96 -4.68 6.05
CA VAL A 149 -4.88 -5.82 5.90
C VAL A 149 -4.11 -7.12 5.86
N PHE A 150 -4.46 -8.00 6.81
CA PHE A 150 -3.94 -9.36 6.87
C PHE A 150 -4.99 -10.33 6.33
N ALA A 151 -4.52 -11.44 5.78
CA ALA A 151 -5.38 -12.50 5.26
C ALA A 151 -4.72 -13.86 5.51
N LYS A 152 -5.55 -14.90 5.59
CA LYS A 152 -5.05 -16.29 5.65
C LYS A 152 -4.41 -16.69 4.32
N PRO A 153 -3.46 -17.64 4.35
CA PRO A 153 -2.93 -18.24 3.14
C PRO A 153 -4.05 -18.76 2.20
N GLY A 154 -3.84 -18.61 0.90
CA GLY A 154 -4.75 -18.97 -0.18
C GLY A 154 -5.73 -17.86 -0.57
N PHE A 155 -5.95 -16.86 0.27
CA PHE A 155 -6.95 -15.83 -0.02
C PHE A 155 -6.62 -15.02 -1.28
N PHE A 156 -5.41 -14.48 -1.39
CA PHE A 156 -5.05 -13.64 -2.54
C PHE A 156 -4.94 -14.50 -3.80
N LYS A 157 -4.49 -15.74 -3.67
CA LYS A 157 -4.51 -16.72 -4.76
C LYS A 157 -5.93 -16.95 -5.31
N ASP A 158 -6.92 -17.11 -4.45
CA ASP A 158 -8.31 -17.35 -4.85
C ASP A 158 -9.02 -16.08 -5.34
N ALA A 159 -8.63 -14.90 -4.82
CA ALA A 159 -9.17 -13.61 -5.24
C ALA A 159 -8.57 -13.11 -6.56
N ALA A 160 -7.31 -13.40 -6.84
CA ALA A 160 -6.55 -12.89 -7.99
C ALA A 160 -7.25 -13.06 -9.36
N PRO A 161 -7.83 -14.22 -9.71
CA PRO A 161 -8.55 -14.41 -10.98
C PRO A 161 -9.70 -13.41 -11.17
N TRP A 162 -10.30 -12.97 -10.08
CA TRP A 162 -11.44 -12.05 -10.08
C TRP A 162 -11.03 -10.58 -10.11
N LEU A 163 -9.74 -10.29 -9.90
CA LEU A 163 -9.17 -8.93 -9.90
C LEU A 163 -8.39 -8.64 -11.18
N LYS A 164 -8.03 -9.67 -11.94
CA LYS A 164 -7.34 -9.56 -13.24
C LYS A 164 -8.30 -9.33 -14.39
N TYR A 165 -7.79 -8.76 -15.48
CA TYR A 165 -8.53 -8.67 -16.73
C TYR A 165 -8.87 -10.07 -17.24
N ASN A 166 -10.12 -10.27 -17.70
CA ASN A 166 -10.59 -11.53 -18.24
C ASN A 166 -11.68 -11.27 -19.30
N THR A 167 -11.58 -11.95 -20.45
CA THR A 167 -12.52 -11.91 -21.58
C THR A 167 -13.42 -13.15 -21.69
N SER A 168 -13.56 -13.93 -20.61
CA SER A 168 -14.42 -15.12 -20.57
C SER A 168 -15.80 -14.84 -21.13
N GLU A 169 -16.29 -15.74 -22.00
CA GLU A 169 -17.64 -15.67 -22.56
C GLU A 169 -18.71 -16.11 -21.55
N THR A 170 -18.29 -16.73 -20.43
CA THR A 170 -19.20 -17.11 -19.35
C THR A 170 -19.79 -15.86 -18.69
N PRO A 171 -21.13 -15.73 -18.61
CA PRO A 171 -21.77 -14.59 -17.99
C PRO A 171 -21.27 -14.32 -16.55
N GLY A 172 -20.87 -13.09 -16.27
CA GLY A 172 -20.36 -12.67 -14.96
C GLY A 172 -18.88 -12.95 -14.71
N GLU A 173 -18.19 -13.66 -15.60
CA GLU A 173 -16.75 -13.88 -15.49
C GLU A 173 -15.91 -12.80 -16.17
N ALA A 174 -16.40 -12.23 -17.28
CA ALA A 174 -15.77 -11.12 -17.97
C ALA A 174 -15.61 -9.91 -17.04
N ARG A 175 -14.42 -9.31 -17.04
CA ARG A 175 -14.11 -8.16 -16.18
C ARG A 175 -12.98 -7.32 -16.74
N ARG A 176 -13.01 -6.03 -16.39
CA ARG A 176 -11.99 -5.09 -16.86
C ARG A 176 -10.66 -5.21 -16.09
N GLY A 177 -10.70 -5.79 -14.90
CA GLY A 177 -9.56 -5.90 -13.99
C GLY A 177 -9.11 -4.57 -13.39
N LEU A 178 -8.20 -4.65 -12.43
CA LEU A 178 -7.63 -3.50 -11.74
C LEU A 178 -6.74 -2.63 -12.64
N MET A 179 -6.76 -1.32 -12.38
CA MET A 179 -5.77 -0.32 -12.82
C MET A 179 -4.81 0.06 -11.69
N PHE A 180 -5.31 0.04 -10.45
CA PHE A 180 -4.56 0.43 -9.26
C PHE A 180 -4.69 -0.68 -8.23
N VAL A 181 -3.55 -1.19 -7.77
CA VAL A 181 -3.48 -2.08 -6.60
C VAL A 181 -2.49 -1.50 -5.61
N GLU A 182 -2.93 -1.39 -4.37
CA GLU A 182 -2.10 -0.99 -3.25
C GLU A 182 -2.26 -1.99 -2.11
N VAL A 183 -1.14 -2.47 -1.60
CA VAL A 183 -1.01 -3.21 -0.36
C VAL A 183 0.06 -2.48 0.45
N ASN A 184 -0.35 -1.87 1.55
CA ASN A 184 0.52 -1.07 2.39
C ASN A 184 0.47 -1.62 3.81
N TYR A 185 1.65 -1.89 4.37
CA TYR A 185 1.80 -2.34 5.74
C TYR A 185 2.60 -1.32 6.56
N THR A 186 2.11 -1.01 7.73
CA THR A 186 2.81 -0.23 8.75
C THR A 186 3.61 -1.19 9.63
N PHE A 187 4.93 -1.09 9.58
CA PHE A 187 5.83 -2.00 10.29
C PHE A 187 5.67 -1.86 11.81
N ARG A 188 5.58 -3.01 12.50
CA ARG A 188 5.40 -3.09 13.96
C ARG A 188 6.63 -3.73 14.58
N HIS A 189 7.50 -2.91 15.21
CA HIS A 189 8.76 -3.38 15.79
C HIS A 189 8.60 -4.30 17.01
N GLU A 190 7.41 -4.32 17.59
CA GLU A 190 6.98 -5.14 18.71
C GLU A 190 6.41 -6.51 18.28
N ASP A 191 6.07 -6.67 16.99
CA ASP A 191 5.51 -7.90 16.45
C ASP A 191 6.59 -8.70 15.72
N GLU A 192 7.24 -9.62 16.44
CA GLU A 192 8.31 -10.47 15.90
C GLU A 192 7.86 -11.33 14.70
N ASP A 193 6.57 -11.67 14.64
CA ASP A 193 5.97 -12.48 13.59
C ASP A 193 5.37 -11.65 12.44
N PHE A 194 5.52 -10.32 12.47
CA PHE A 194 4.87 -9.39 11.52
C PHE A 194 5.05 -9.80 10.06
N MET A 195 6.30 -10.04 9.65
CA MET A 195 6.63 -10.45 8.28
C MET A 195 6.04 -11.82 7.93
N GLY A 196 5.91 -12.73 8.90
CA GLY A 196 5.33 -14.05 8.71
C GLY A 196 3.81 -14.04 8.51
N LYS A 197 3.12 -12.97 8.91
CA LYS A 197 1.66 -12.82 8.75
C LYS A 197 1.27 -12.32 7.36
N ILE A 198 2.20 -11.70 6.64
CA ILE A 198 1.96 -11.15 5.29
C ILE A 198 2.05 -12.26 4.26
N GLN A 199 1.05 -12.37 3.39
CA GLN A 199 0.97 -13.38 2.33
C GLN A 199 1.81 -12.98 1.09
N ALA A 200 3.10 -12.73 1.31
CA ALA A 200 4.00 -12.12 0.33
C ALA A 200 4.19 -12.91 -0.97
N THR A 201 4.08 -14.23 -0.93
CA THR A 201 4.15 -15.10 -2.12
C THR A 201 2.89 -15.01 -2.99
N GLU A 202 1.78 -14.51 -2.46
CA GLU A 202 0.51 -14.44 -3.18
C GLU A 202 0.22 -13.04 -3.73
N LEU A 203 0.76 -11.97 -3.13
CA LEU A 203 0.53 -10.60 -3.64
C LEU A 203 0.96 -10.41 -5.10
N PRO A 204 2.06 -11.00 -5.61
CA PRO A 204 2.41 -10.93 -7.04
C PRO A 204 1.31 -11.48 -7.95
N LEU A 205 0.47 -12.40 -7.45
CA LEU A 205 -0.68 -12.92 -8.21
C LEU A 205 -1.73 -11.85 -8.49
N LEU A 206 -1.71 -10.70 -7.81
CA LEU A 206 -2.59 -9.56 -8.09
C LEU A 206 -2.09 -8.71 -9.28
N VAL A 207 -0.83 -8.86 -9.67
CA VAL A 207 -0.25 -8.12 -10.79
C VAL A 207 -0.79 -8.66 -12.11
N GLY A 208 -1.38 -7.79 -12.93
CA GLY A 208 -1.95 -8.16 -14.23
C GLY A 208 -1.83 -7.05 -15.29
N PRO A 209 -2.20 -7.35 -16.54
CA PRO A 209 -1.82 -6.54 -17.70
C PRO A 209 -2.47 -5.15 -17.75
N GLY A 210 -3.59 -4.96 -17.05
CA GLY A 210 -4.35 -3.70 -16.99
C GLY A 210 -3.82 -2.67 -15.97
N LEU A 211 -2.83 -3.03 -15.15
CA LEU A 211 -2.35 -2.16 -14.08
C LEU A 211 -1.53 -0.98 -14.62
N ILE A 212 -1.77 0.17 -14.02
CA ILE A 212 -1.05 1.43 -14.21
C ILE A 212 -0.25 1.78 -12.95
N SER A 213 -0.72 1.34 -11.78
CA SER A 213 -0.02 1.47 -10.51
C SER A 213 -0.02 0.15 -9.74
N VAL A 214 1.16 -0.25 -9.27
CA VAL A 214 1.35 -1.35 -8.33
C VAL A 214 2.10 -0.82 -7.13
N SER A 215 1.53 -0.97 -5.94
CA SER A 215 2.18 -0.62 -4.68
C SER A 215 2.11 -1.79 -3.71
N PHE A 216 3.24 -2.44 -3.45
CA PHE A 216 3.46 -3.37 -2.36
C PHE A 216 4.51 -2.75 -1.46
N ASN A 217 4.03 -2.13 -0.38
CA ASN A 217 4.81 -1.21 0.44
C ASN A 217 4.86 -1.66 1.91
N VAL A 218 6.00 -1.40 2.53
CA VAL A 218 6.13 -1.37 3.99
C VAL A 218 6.63 0.01 4.42
N SER A 219 5.90 0.65 5.31
CA SER A 219 6.19 1.96 5.87
C SER A 219 6.62 1.83 7.34
N PRO A 220 7.50 2.71 7.83
CA PRO A 220 7.73 2.81 9.27
C PRO A 220 6.45 3.32 9.95
N PRO A 221 6.25 3.04 11.25
CA PRO A 221 5.15 3.62 12.00
C PRO A 221 5.25 5.14 11.99
N GLU A 222 4.12 5.82 11.85
CA GLU A 222 4.08 7.28 11.97
C GLU A 222 4.39 7.68 13.41
N LYS A 223 5.27 8.67 13.58
CA LYS A 223 5.51 9.31 14.87
C LYS A 223 4.48 10.43 15.01
N THR A 224 3.25 10.11 15.36
CA THR A 224 2.24 11.11 15.73
C THR A 224 2.30 11.33 17.23
N GLU A 225 2.81 12.50 17.67
CA GLU A 225 2.78 12.91 19.08
C GLU A 225 1.36 13.31 19.54
N ASP A 226 0.36 13.37 18.65
CA ASP A 226 -0.89 14.11 18.89
C ASP A 226 -2.22 13.36 18.65
N ASP A 227 -2.26 12.03 18.46
CA ASP A 227 -3.55 11.32 18.29
C ASP A 227 -3.66 10.04 19.14
N GLU A 228 -3.78 10.23 20.47
CA GLU A 228 -4.05 9.17 21.45
C GLU A 228 -5.40 8.44 21.25
N GLN A 229 -6.27 8.95 20.37
CA GLN A 229 -7.62 8.41 20.10
C GLN A 229 -7.70 7.54 18.85
N ASP A 230 -6.65 7.49 18.01
CA ASP A 230 -6.60 6.58 16.87
C ASP A 230 -6.14 5.18 17.36
N PRO A 231 -6.97 4.12 17.22
CA PRO A 231 -6.60 2.76 17.60
C PRO A 231 -5.44 2.16 16.79
N SER A 232 -4.99 2.83 15.72
CA SER A 232 -3.77 2.52 14.97
C SER A 232 -2.51 3.20 15.52
N THR A 233 -2.65 4.19 16.41
CA THR A 233 -1.54 4.85 17.10
C THR A 233 -0.90 3.86 18.08
N LEU A 234 0.31 3.42 17.75
CA LEU A 234 1.13 2.60 18.63
C LEU A 234 1.62 3.47 19.80
N GLN A 235 0.93 3.40 20.94
CA GLN A 235 1.29 4.10 22.18
C GLN A 235 2.71 3.75 22.68
N GLU A 236 3.33 2.70 22.13
CA GLU A 236 4.70 2.25 22.40
C GLU A 236 5.58 2.17 21.13
N ALA A 237 5.36 2.99 20.10
CA ALA A 237 6.36 3.21 19.03
C ALA A 237 7.57 3.99 19.58
N GLY A 238 8.15 3.49 20.68
CA GLY A 238 9.25 4.08 21.39
C GLY A 238 10.51 3.99 20.55
N SER A 239 10.99 5.14 20.08
CA SER A 239 12.36 5.38 19.56
C SER A 239 12.88 4.52 18.37
N LYS A 240 12.25 3.39 18.03
CA LYS A 240 12.69 2.47 16.99
C LYS A 240 12.28 3.02 15.62
N GLU A 241 13.25 3.14 14.72
CA GLU A 241 13.05 3.64 13.36
C GLU A 241 13.22 2.52 12.33
N GLY A 242 12.79 2.81 11.10
CA GLY A 242 13.03 1.98 9.94
C GLY A 242 12.03 0.84 9.76
N VAL A 243 12.32 0.01 8.77
CA VAL A 243 11.47 -1.10 8.33
C VAL A 243 12.29 -2.36 8.06
N MET A 244 11.61 -3.50 8.08
CA MET A 244 12.12 -4.75 7.49
C MET A 244 11.39 -5.01 6.17
N ALA A 245 12.12 -5.52 5.17
CA ALA A 245 11.56 -5.96 3.90
C ALA A 245 11.82 -7.46 3.70
N PHE A 246 11.06 -8.11 2.82
CA PHE A 246 11.29 -9.51 2.50
C PHE A 246 12.64 -9.72 1.82
N ASN A 247 13.23 -10.89 2.06
CA ASN A 247 14.49 -11.27 1.47
C ASN A 247 14.37 -11.48 -0.06
N LYS A 248 15.53 -11.57 -0.73
CA LYS A 248 15.63 -11.78 -2.17
C LYS A 248 15.04 -13.09 -2.70
N THR A 249 14.74 -14.06 -1.84
CA THR A 249 14.11 -15.31 -2.31
C THR A 249 12.64 -15.12 -2.66
N LEU A 250 12.00 -14.05 -2.16
CA LEU A 250 10.58 -13.77 -2.41
C LEU A 250 10.36 -12.71 -3.50
N SER A 251 11.42 -12.05 -4.00
CA SER A 251 11.31 -11.06 -5.07
C SER A 251 11.19 -11.68 -6.46
N ALA A 252 11.54 -12.96 -6.63
CA ALA A 252 11.48 -13.66 -7.92
C ALA A 252 10.05 -13.70 -8.48
N ASP A 253 9.06 -14.07 -7.65
CA ASP A 253 7.65 -14.11 -8.05
C ASP A 253 7.14 -12.72 -8.49
N LEU A 254 7.61 -11.65 -7.82
CA LEU A 254 7.29 -10.27 -8.20
C LEU A 254 7.95 -9.88 -9.53
N GLU A 255 9.23 -10.18 -9.70
CA GLU A 255 9.95 -9.93 -10.95
C GLU A 255 9.28 -10.64 -12.13
N ASP A 256 8.91 -11.91 -11.97
CA ASP A 256 8.22 -12.68 -13.00
C ASP A 256 6.87 -12.06 -13.33
N ALA A 257 6.07 -11.69 -12.32
CA ALA A 257 4.79 -11.01 -12.55
C ALA A 257 4.94 -9.64 -13.25
N LEU A 258 6.09 -8.97 -13.10
CA LEU A 258 6.40 -7.69 -13.75
C LEU A 258 7.09 -7.86 -15.12
N THR A 259 7.52 -9.07 -15.50
CA THR A 259 8.33 -9.28 -16.72
C THR A 259 7.83 -10.36 -17.65
N ASP A 260 6.92 -11.23 -17.22
CA ASP A 260 6.30 -12.28 -18.04
C ASP A 260 5.48 -11.69 -19.18
N GLU A 261 5.92 -11.95 -20.41
CA GLU A 261 5.35 -11.42 -21.65
C GLU A 261 3.84 -11.66 -21.78
N GLU A 262 3.30 -12.75 -21.22
CA GLU A 262 1.87 -13.04 -21.33
C GLU A 262 1.02 -12.19 -20.38
N SER A 263 1.58 -11.76 -19.25
CA SER A 263 0.79 -11.30 -18.10
C SER A 263 1.23 -9.94 -17.51
N TYR A 264 2.40 -9.41 -17.90
CA TYR A 264 2.94 -8.20 -17.27
C TYR A 264 2.08 -6.95 -17.54
N PRO A 265 2.09 -5.96 -16.63
CA PRO A 265 1.40 -4.67 -16.81
C PRO A 265 1.87 -3.90 -18.05
N ARG A 266 1.02 -3.75 -19.08
CA ARG A 266 1.42 -3.10 -20.35
C ARG A 266 1.55 -1.58 -20.24
N GLY A 267 0.93 -0.97 -19.23
CA GLY A 267 0.79 0.47 -19.06
C GLY A 267 1.32 1.01 -17.73
N LEU A 268 2.21 0.28 -17.04
CA LEU A 268 2.69 0.66 -15.70
C LEU A 268 3.37 2.03 -15.71
N ARG A 269 2.92 2.91 -14.82
CA ARG A 269 3.45 4.27 -14.60
C ARG A 269 4.02 4.44 -13.20
N ALA A 270 3.49 3.73 -12.21
CA ALA A 270 3.99 3.78 -10.84
C ALA A 270 4.24 2.37 -10.33
N LEU A 271 5.45 2.14 -9.80
CA LEU A 271 5.82 0.91 -9.13
C LEU A 271 6.40 1.24 -7.76
N ASN A 272 5.74 0.77 -6.71
CA ASN A 272 6.31 0.68 -5.37
C ASN A 272 6.42 -0.81 -5.02
N SER A 273 7.65 -1.31 -4.92
CA SER A 273 7.98 -2.70 -4.58
C SER A 273 8.74 -2.79 -3.25
N THR A 274 8.66 -1.77 -2.40
CA THR A 274 9.53 -1.67 -1.20
C THR A 274 9.28 -2.76 -0.16
N LEU A 275 8.17 -3.50 -0.26
CA LEU A 275 7.93 -4.72 0.52
C LEU A 275 8.93 -5.86 0.19
N TYR A 276 9.50 -5.88 -1.02
CA TYR A 276 10.40 -6.93 -1.52
C TYR A 276 11.82 -6.39 -1.73
N THR A 277 12.84 -7.12 -1.25
CA THR A 277 14.24 -6.80 -1.58
C THR A 277 14.60 -7.40 -2.93
N MET A 278 14.80 -6.56 -3.94
CA MET A 278 15.27 -7.00 -5.27
C MET A 278 16.79 -6.96 -5.36
N THR A 279 17.37 -7.83 -6.20
CA THR A 279 18.76 -7.61 -6.66
C THR A 279 18.80 -6.58 -7.79
N LEU A 280 19.99 -6.02 -8.05
CA LEU A 280 20.19 -5.10 -9.17
C LEU A 280 19.92 -5.75 -10.54
N GLU A 281 20.13 -7.06 -10.67
CA GLU A 281 19.82 -7.81 -11.88
C GLU A 281 18.31 -7.87 -12.12
N GLN A 282 17.55 -8.22 -11.07
CA GLN A 282 16.08 -8.26 -11.13
C GLN A 282 15.52 -6.89 -11.46
N LEU A 283 16.01 -5.83 -10.78
CA LEU A 283 15.63 -4.46 -11.10
C LEU A 283 15.91 -4.13 -12.58
N THR A 284 17.11 -4.47 -13.07
CA THR A 284 17.49 -4.20 -14.47
C THR A 284 16.53 -4.88 -15.45
N LYS A 285 16.16 -6.14 -15.21
CA LYS A 285 15.19 -6.86 -16.06
C LYS A 285 13.81 -6.23 -16.00
N THR A 286 13.34 -5.87 -14.80
CA THR A 286 12.07 -5.17 -14.60
C THR A 286 12.04 -3.84 -15.35
N LEU A 287 13.06 -2.99 -15.21
CA LEU A 287 13.12 -1.68 -15.87
C LEU A 287 13.27 -1.76 -17.40
N LYS A 288 13.94 -2.80 -17.90
CA LYS A 288 13.99 -3.09 -19.35
C LYS A 288 12.62 -3.48 -19.92
N THR A 289 11.75 -4.04 -19.10
CA THR A 289 10.38 -4.43 -19.51
C THR A 289 9.40 -3.27 -19.28
N GLN A 290 9.42 -2.69 -18.09
CA GLN A 290 8.55 -1.61 -17.61
C GLN A 290 9.08 -0.21 -17.98
N LYS A 291 9.27 0.05 -19.28
CA LYS A 291 9.91 1.28 -19.80
C LYS A 291 9.13 2.58 -19.57
N ASN A 292 7.87 2.44 -19.17
CA ASN A 292 6.87 3.49 -19.11
C ASN A 292 6.72 4.13 -17.72
N LEU A 293 7.50 3.66 -16.74
CA LEU A 293 7.50 4.15 -15.37
C LEU A 293 7.81 5.65 -15.29
N LEU A 294 7.04 6.34 -14.45
CA LEU A 294 7.22 7.72 -14.01
C LEU A 294 7.72 7.75 -12.56
N VAL A 295 7.23 6.84 -11.72
CA VAL A 295 7.60 6.73 -10.30
C VAL A 295 8.09 5.31 -10.02
N LEU A 296 9.26 5.20 -9.40
CA LEU A 296 9.87 3.94 -8.96
C LEU A 296 10.29 4.04 -7.50
N ASN A 297 9.64 3.25 -6.64
CA ASN A 297 10.06 3.05 -5.25
C ASN A 297 10.43 1.57 -5.09
N THR A 298 11.67 1.26 -4.73
CA THR A 298 12.14 -0.14 -4.66
C THR A 298 13.06 -0.37 -3.48
N THR A 299 12.99 -1.55 -2.88
CA THR A 299 14.02 -2.00 -1.93
C THR A 299 15.09 -2.79 -2.68
N LEU A 300 16.37 -2.49 -2.47
CA LEU A 300 17.49 -3.14 -3.15
C LEU A 300 18.50 -3.72 -2.18
N GLU A 301 19.01 -4.91 -2.48
CA GLU A 301 20.23 -5.43 -1.84
C GLU A 301 21.42 -4.56 -2.26
N VAL A 302 22.13 -3.96 -1.29
CA VAL A 302 23.21 -3.01 -1.55
C VAL A 302 24.53 -3.47 -0.92
N GLY A 303 25.54 -3.65 -1.76
CA GLY A 303 26.95 -3.81 -1.37
C GLY A 303 27.70 -2.48 -1.36
N PRO A 304 28.86 -2.38 -0.68
CA PRO A 304 29.64 -1.14 -0.64
C PRO A 304 30.30 -0.84 -1.99
N GLY A 305 30.41 0.45 -2.29
CA GLY A 305 31.33 0.98 -3.30
C GLY A 305 30.76 1.19 -4.71
N GLU A 306 31.67 1.57 -5.60
CA GLU A 306 31.39 2.10 -6.94
C GLU A 306 30.66 1.10 -7.87
N ALA A 307 30.82 -0.21 -7.66
CA ALA A 307 30.20 -1.23 -8.48
C ALA A 307 28.66 -1.18 -8.38
N THR A 308 28.14 -1.07 -7.15
CA THR A 308 26.69 -0.92 -6.89
C THR A 308 26.16 0.33 -7.58
N LYS A 309 26.86 1.46 -7.42
CA LYS A 309 26.50 2.73 -8.07
C LYS A 309 26.36 2.57 -9.58
N LYS A 310 27.40 2.05 -10.24
CA LYS A 310 27.42 1.88 -11.69
C LYS A 310 26.29 0.97 -12.20
N GLN A 311 26.01 -0.12 -11.49
CA GLN A 311 24.93 -1.02 -11.85
C GLN A 311 23.55 -0.37 -11.69
N LEU A 312 23.32 0.35 -10.58
CA LEU A 312 22.08 1.09 -10.35
C LEU A 312 21.85 2.15 -11.43
N MET A 313 22.87 2.96 -11.73
CA MET A 313 22.77 3.99 -12.76
C MET A 313 22.44 3.38 -14.13
N LYS A 314 23.15 2.31 -14.50
CA LYS A 314 22.89 1.59 -15.76
C LYS A 314 21.50 0.97 -15.83
N ALA A 315 20.95 0.49 -14.72
CA ALA A 315 19.58 -0.02 -14.68
C ALA A 315 18.57 1.11 -15.00
N LEU A 316 18.75 2.28 -14.38
CA LEU A 316 17.86 3.42 -14.52
C LEU A 316 17.85 4.03 -15.94
N GLU A 317 18.96 3.95 -16.68
CA GLU A 317 19.03 4.39 -18.10
C GLU A 317 17.95 3.75 -18.99
N SER A 318 17.40 2.59 -18.60
CA SER A 318 16.34 1.90 -19.34
C SER A 318 14.97 2.61 -19.25
N CYS A 319 14.76 3.48 -18.25
CA CYS A 319 13.47 4.10 -17.94
C CYS A 319 13.45 5.59 -18.29
N LYS A 320 13.42 5.91 -19.59
CA LYS A 320 13.49 7.29 -20.10
C LYS A 320 12.40 8.24 -19.59
N SER A 321 11.26 7.69 -19.16
CA SER A 321 10.12 8.47 -18.69
C SER A 321 10.14 8.72 -17.17
N VAL A 322 11.11 8.16 -16.44
CA VAL A 322 11.12 8.24 -14.98
C VAL A 322 11.31 9.69 -14.52
N GLU A 323 10.51 10.08 -13.52
CA GLU A 323 10.47 11.41 -12.93
C GLU A 323 10.99 11.35 -11.48
N GLN A 324 10.65 10.27 -10.77
CA GLN A 324 11.00 10.08 -9.36
C GLN A 324 11.50 8.66 -9.10
N VAL A 325 12.60 8.57 -8.35
CA VAL A 325 13.17 7.30 -7.90
C VAL A 325 13.44 7.36 -6.40
N GLU A 326 12.88 6.43 -5.64
CA GLU A 326 13.24 6.17 -4.25
C GLU A 326 13.79 4.74 -4.10
N VAL A 327 14.98 4.64 -3.53
CA VAL A 327 15.62 3.37 -3.18
C VAL A 327 15.66 3.22 -1.67
N VAL A 328 15.10 2.12 -1.17
CA VAL A 328 15.35 1.66 0.19
C VAL A 328 16.49 0.65 0.13
N ALA A 329 17.68 1.05 0.57
CA ALA A 329 18.82 0.17 0.62
C ALA A 329 18.66 -0.85 1.76
N ASN A 330 18.65 -2.13 1.40
CA ASN A 330 18.80 -3.26 2.30
C ASN A 330 20.29 -3.67 2.30
N PRO A 331 21.06 -3.28 3.32
CA PRO A 331 22.52 -3.37 3.28
C PRO A 331 22.99 -4.82 3.41
N SER A 332 24.00 -5.19 2.61
CA SER A 332 24.85 -6.35 2.92
C SER A 332 25.57 -6.13 4.26
N LEU A 333 26.05 -7.21 4.88
CA LEU A 333 26.80 -7.11 6.15
C LEU A 333 28.01 -6.17 6.03
N GLU A 334 28.76 -6.27 4.94
CA GLU A 334 29.93 -5.41 4.69
C GLU A 334 29.53 -3.93 4.57
N PHE A 335 28.47 -3.64 3.81
CA PHE A 335 27.97 -2.28 3.67
C PHE A 335 27.43 -1.74 5.00
N PHE A 336 26.71 -2.56 5.76
CA PHE A 336 26.20 -2.22 7.08
C PHE A 336 27.31 -1.82 8.04
N MET A 337 28.38 -2.62 8.12
CA MET A 337 29.55 -2.32 8.96
C MET A 337 30.26 -1.03 8.50
N ALA A 338 30.36 -0.80 7.18
CA ALA A 338 30.99 0.40 6.65
C ALA A 338 30.17 1.68 6.94
N VAL A 339 28.85 1.62 6.86
CA VAL A 339 27.94 2.75 7.14
C VAL A 339 27.95 3.12 8.62
N GLN A 340 28.20 2.16 9.52
CA GLN A 340 28.38 2.43 10.95
C GLN A 340 29.68 3.18 11.28
N ASN A 341 30.66 3.19 10.38
CA ASN A 341 31.91 3.94 10.55
C ASN A 341 31.79 5.32 9.87
N PRO A 342 31.69 6.44 10.62
CA PRO A 342 31.52 7.77 10.04
C PRO A 342 32.65 8.19 9.08
N ARG A 343 33.85 7.62 9.24
CA ARG A 343 35.02 7.94 8.41
C ARG A 343 35.07 7.16 7.09
N SER A 344 34.16 6.21 6.87
CA SER A 344 34.22 5.34 5.68
C SER A 344 33.94 6.09 4.38
N GLY A 345 33.15 7.17 4.43
CA GLY A 345 32.65 7.86 3.24
C GLY A 345 31.86 6.94 2.30
N VAL A 346 31.39 5.78 2.79
CA VAL A 346 30.90 4.69 1.94
C VAL A 346 29.63 5.07 1.17
N LEU A 347 28.79 5.96 1.73
CA LEU A 347 27.58 6.46 1.07
C LEU A 347 27.93 7.20 -0.23
N ALA A 348 28.92 8.08 -0.19
CA ALA A 348 29.37 8.85 -1.36
C ALA A 348 30.00 7.99 -2.45
N GLN A 349 30.57 6.84 -2.07
CA GLN A 349 31.14 5.86 -3.02
C GLN A 349 30.07 4.94 -3.62
N THR A 350 29.03 4.63 -2.85
CA THR A 350 28.02 3.62 -3.20
C THR A 350 26.84 4.21 -3.96
N PHE A 351 26.55 5.50 -3.77
CA PHE A 351 25.39 6.16 -4.35
C PHE A 351 25.78 7.34 -5.24
N PRO A 352 24.88 7.77 -6.16
CA PRO A 352 25.18 8.77 -7.19
C PRO A 352 25.67 10.09 -6.62
N ALA A 353 26.75 10.62 -7.21
CA ALA A 353 27.18 12.01 -7.03
C ALA A 353 26.47 12.93 -8.05
N GLU A 354 26.65 14.25 -7.93
CA GLU A 354 26.04 15.22 -8.85
C GLU A 354 26.40 14.93 -10.32
N SER A 355 27.65 14.57 -10.60
CA SER A 355 28.11 14.22 -11.96
C SER A 355 27.38 13.01 -12.53
N ASP A 356 27.07 12.02 -11.68
CA ASP A 356 26.33 10.82 -12.08
C ASP A 356 24.87 11.19 -12.42
N MET A 357 24.25 12.07 -11.62
CA MET A 357 22.91 12.59 -11.88
C MET A 357 22.82 13.44 -13.16
N GLN A 358 23.85 14.26 -13.41
CA GLN A 358 23.98 15.02 -14.66
C GLN A 358 24.13 14.10 -15.88
N ALA A 359 24.91 13.02 -15.77
CA ALA A 359 25.02 12.01 -16.82
C ALA A 359 23.67 11.30 -17.05
N LEU A 360 22.99 10.86 -16.00
CA LEU A 360 21.69 10.17 -16.08
C LEU A 360 20.61 11.04 -16.70
N THR A 361 20.66 12.36 -16.51
CA THR A 361 19.71 13.31 -17.12
C THR A 361 19.67 13.20 -18.65
N LYS A 362 20.76 12.74 -19.29
CA LYS A 362 20.78 12.56 -20.75
C LYS A 362 19.89 11.40 -21.20
N GLU A 363 19.86 10.33 -20.43
CA GLU A 363 19.04 9.14 -20.72
C GLU A 363 17.62 9.25 -20.11
N CYS A 364 17.51 9.90 -18.97
CA CYS A 364 16.27 10.14 -18.21
C CYS A 364 16.00 11.65 -18.08
N PRO A 365 15.56 12.32 -19.17
CA PRO A 365 15.44 13.79 -19.20
C PRO A 365 14.39 14.36 -18.24
N LYS A 366 13.41 13.54 -17.86
CA LYS A 366 12.32 13.92 -16.96
C LYS A 366 12.63 13.71 -15.48
N LEU A 367 13.74 13.03 -15.16
CA LEU A 367 14.11 12.73 -13.77
C LEU A 367 14.34 14.05 -13.02
N SER A 368 13.57 14.24 -11.94
CA SER A 368 13.58 15.43 -11.10
C SER A 368 13.85 15.12 -9.63
N SER A 369 13.68 13.88 -9.19
CA SER A 369 13.96 13.45 -7.81
C SER A 369 14.61 12.07 -7.78
N PHE A 370 15.67 11.94 -6.98
CA PHE A 370 16.31 10.67 -6.65
C PHE A 370 16.64 10.63 -5.17
N LYS A 371 16.16 9.61 -4.47
CA LYS A 371 16.35 9.45 -3.03
C LYS A 371 16.81 8.04 -2.70
N VAL A 372 17.70 7.96 -1.72
CA VAL A 372 18.12 6.70 -1.10
C VAL A 372 18.00 6.85 0.41
N SER A 373 17.36 5.88 1.06
CA SER A 373 17.41 5.70 2.50
C SER A 373 17.90 4.30 2.83
N ILE A 374 18.60 4.12 3.95
CA ILE A 374 19.00 2.79 4.41
C ILE A 374 17.92 2.29 5.37
N LEU A 375 17.21 1.22 5.00
CA LEU A 375 16.11 0.63 5.78
C LEU A 375 15.08 1.66 6.32
N ARG A 376 14.90 2.80 5.63
CA ARG A 376 14.08 3.95 6.05
C ARG A 376 14.40 4.49 7.46
N THR A 377 15.62 4.31 7.96
CA THR A 377 16.06 4.95 9.23
C THR A 377 16.83 6.24 8.97
N THR A 378 16.70 7.21 9.89
CA THR A 378 17.50 8.44 9.87
C THR A 378 18.90 8.26 10.47
N THR A 379 19.14 7.15 11.16
CA THR A 379 20.40 6.86 11.87
C THR A 379 21.58 6.66 10.92
N PHE A 380 21.35 6.06 9.77
CA PHE A 380 22.39 5.71 8.79
C PHE A 380 22.59 6.75 7.69
N GLY A 381 21.76 7.80 7.68
CA GLY A 381 21.77 8.80 6.61
C GLY A 381 21.19 8.26 5.30
N GLY A 382 21.53 8.92 4.21
CA GLY A 382 21.02 8.60 2.88
C GLY A 382 21.56 9.53 1.81
N VAL A 383 20.91 9.51 0.65
CA VAL A 383 21.20 10.42 -0.46
C VAL A 383 19.90 11.03 -0.93
N GLU A 384 19.91 12.32 -1.22
CA GLU A 384 18.76 12.99 -1.80
C GLU A 384 19.23 13.99 -2.84
N TRP A 385 18.67 13.88 -4.03
CA TRP A 385 18.91 14.78 -5.16
C TRP A 385 17.58 15.28 -5.68
N GLU A 386 17.47 16.59 -5.84
CA GLU A 386 16.30 17.26 -6.39
C GLU A 386 16.75 18.22 -7.49
N LYS A 387 16.03 18.23 -8.62
CA LYS A 387 16.34 19.11 -9.73
C LYS A 387 15.60 20.43 -9.60
N LYS A 388 16.33 21.50 -9.29
CA LYS A 388 15.81 22.88 -9.16
C LYS A 388 16.39 23.73 -10.27
N GLU A 389 15.50 24.38 -11.04
CA GLU A 389 15.90 25.26 -12.16
C GLU A 389 16.89 24.60 -13.15
N GLY A 390 16.71 23.29 -13.38
CA GLY A 390 17.56 22.50 -14.28
C GLY A 390 18.89 22.02 -13.68
N LYS A 391 19.20 22.34 -12.42
CA LYS A 391 20.41 21.90 -11.70
C LYS A 391 20.07 20.91 -10.60
N TRP A 392 20.96 19.95 -10.37
CA TRP A 392 20.83 19.01 -9.26
C TRP A 392 21.30 19.67 -7.95
N VAL A 393 20.46 19.61 -6.93
CA VAL A 393 20.74 20.12 -5.59
C VAL A 393 20.53 18.97 -4.60
N GLY A 394 21.44 18.85 -3.64
CA GLY A 394 21.38 17.80 -2.62
C GLY A 394 22.72 17.09 -2.45
N GLY A 395 22.67 15.79 -2.17
CA GLY A 395 23.84 14.95 -1.93
C GLY A 395 23.62 13.95 -0.81
N VAL A 396 24.74 13.49 -0.26
CA VAL A 396 24.75 12.62 0.91
C VAL A 396 24.25 13.40 2.12
N LYS A 397 23.25 12.85 2.81
CA LYS A 397 22.81 13.30 4.12
C LYS A 397 23.39 12.35 5.15
N GLU A 398 24.22 12.86 6.06
CA GLU A 398 24.77 12.05 7.12
C GLU A 398 23.69 11.64 8.13
N GLY A 399 23.90 10.49 8.79
CA GLY A 399 22.98 9.97 9.77
C GLY A 399 23.12 10.63 11.14
N LYS A 400 22.05 10.59 11.95
CA LYS A 400 22.06 11.23 13.30
C LYS A 400 23.17 10.71 14.23
N ALA A 401 23.71 9.52 13.99
CA ALA A 401 24.82 8.96 14.77
C ALA A 401 26.18 9.62 14.50
N SER A 402 26.37 10.34 13.39
CA SER A 402 27.63 11.07 13.12
C SER A 402 27.70 12.42 13.83
N VAL A 403 26.55 13.07 14.07
CA VAL A 403 26.46 14.43 14.65
C VAL A 403 26.89 14.49 16.12
N THR A 404 26.70 13.42 16.88
CA THR A 404 27.08 13.35 18.30
C THR A 404 28.59 13.16 18.53
N ALA A 405 29.34 12.74 17.52
CA ALA A 405 30.79 12.56 17.63
C ALA A 405 31.58 13.88 17.53
N GLU A 406 31.02 14.91 16.89
CA GLU A 406 31.66 16.24 16.76
C GLU A 406 31.35 17.20 17.92
N THR A 407 30.34 16.91 18.75
CA THR A 407 29.97 17.76 19.89
C THR A 407 30.67 17.39 21.21
N THR A 408 31.59 16.43 21.18
CA THR A 408 32.34 15.96 22.37
C THR A 408 33.87 16.09 22.24
N SER A 409 34.38 16.84 21.27
CA SER A 409 35.82 17.13 21.11
C SER A 409 36.25 18.45 21.71
#